data_AF-A0A6G6YVD9-F1
#
_entry.id   AF-A0A6G6YVD9-F1
#
_cell.length_a   1.000
_cell.length_b   1.000
_cell.length_c   1.000
_cell.angle_alpha   90.00
_cell.angle_beta   90.00
_cell.angle_gamma   90.00
#
_symmetry.space_group_name_H-M   'P 1'
#
loop_
_entity.id
_entity.type
_entity.pdbx_description
1 polymer ?
#
loop_
_entity_poly.entity_id
_entity_poly.type
_entity_poly.pdbx_seq_one_letter_code
_entity_poly.pdbx_strand_id
1 'polypeptide(L)'
;MDRRNLLKTVTLAGSALAVPALVAPALADDKNAAAPLIEKFAATLSAHDLTAFAALFSDNYVNHQLSAAAPPPQGKSPKQGQVAGITARLAGIPDLKVEIEAKVASGNIAAASFVWSGTHNGPLSGVAPTGRALRFTSCDIFRIQDGLIVEHWGMGDIAGVLAQLKA
;
A
#
# COMPACT_ATOMS: atom_id res chain seq x y z
N MET A 1 -25.07 26.31 33.15
CA MET A 1 -26.27 26.05 32.33
C MET A 1 -26.39 24.55 32.13
N ASP A 2 -27.48 24.00 32.67
CA ASP A 2 -27.78 22.57 32.80
C ASP A 2 -28.24 21.98 31.45
N ARG A 3 -27.79 20.75 31.11
CA ARG A 3 -28.00 20.08 29.82
C ARG A 3 -29.02 18.94 29.88
N ARG A 4 -29.82 18.86 30.95
CA ARG A 4 -30.80 17.80 31.13
C ARG A 4 -32.19 18.32 30.75
N ASN A 5 -32.76 17.68 29.72
CA ASN A 5 -34.11 17.81 29.16
C ASN A 5 -34.33 18.84 28.04
N LEU A 6 -34.19 18.36 26.79
CA LEU A 6 -35.29 18.52 25.82
C LEU A 6 -35.28 17.35 24.81
N LEU A 7 -35.97 16.27 25.19
CA LEU A 7 -36.52 15.32 24.23
C LEU A 7 -37.64 16.01 23.45
N LYS A 8 -37.52 16.06 22.12
CA LYS A 8 -38.69 16.03 21.24
C LYS A 8 -38.48 14.95 20.19
N THR A 9 -39.19 13.87 20.42
CA THR A 9 -39.47 12.75 19.54
C THR A 9 -39.91 13.24 18.15
N VAL A 10 -39.19 12.82 17.11
CA VAL A 10 -39.78 12.59 15.79
C VAL A 10 -39.34 11.20 15.37
N THR A 11 -40.28 10.27 15.45
CA THR A 11 -40.19 8.97 14.78
C THR A 11 -40.46 9.23 13.31
N LEU A 12 -39.50 8.96 12.43
CA LEU A 12 -39.78 8.64 11.04
C LEU A 12 -38.75 7.61 10.56
N ALA A 13 -39.27 6.51 10.02
CA ALA A 13 -38.54 5.37 9.51
C ALA A 13 -37.52 5.79 8.45
N GLY A 14 -36.30 5.24 8.55
CA GLY A 14 -35.23 5.43 7.58
C GLY A 14 -34.34 4.20 7.57
N SER A 15 -34.62 3.31 6.61
CA SER A 15 -33.83 2.19 6.13
C SER A 15 -32.39 2.06 6.65
N ALA A 16 -32.12 0.96 7.35
CA ALA A 16 -30.78 0.43 7.50
C ALA A 16 -30.26 0.03 6.11
N LEU A 17 -29.36 0.82 5.53
CA LEU A 17 -28.46 0.31 4.49
C LEU A 17 -27.47 -0.62 5.21
N ALA A 18 -27.87 -1.88 5.34
CA ALA A 18 -26.92 -2.95 5.58
C ALA A 18 -25.95 -2.94 4.39
N VAL A 19 -24.72 -2.50 4.62
CA VAL A 19 -23.61 -2.83 3.71
C VAL A 19 -23.47 -4.35 3.83
N PRO A 20 -23.75 -5.14 2.79
CA PRO A 20 -23.54 -6.58 2.91
C PRO A 20 -22.04 -6.78 3.06
N ALA A 21 -21.62 -7.19 4.27
CA ALA A 21 -20.33 -7.81 4.45
C ALA A 21 -20.32 -9.02 3.51
N LEU A 22 -19.49 -8.97 2.48
CA LEU A 22 -19.35 -10.04 1.51
C LEU A 22 -18.70 -11.23 2.23
N VAL A 23 -19.51 -12.11 2.82
CA VAL A 23 -19.06 -13.42 3.28
C VAL A 23 -18.94 -14.29 2.03
N ALA A 24 -17.77 -14.24 1.40
CA ALA A 24 -17.40 -15.25 0.42
C ALA A 24 -17.16 -16.59 1.15
N PRO A 25 -17.55 -17.74 0.57
CA PRO A 25 -17.32 -19.03 1.20
C PRO A 25 -15.81 -19.27 1.34
N ALA A 26 -15.42 -19.74 2.52
CA ALA A 26 -14.04 -20.09 2.87
C ALA A 26 -13.51 -21.18 1.91
N LEU A 27 -12.76 -20.76 0.90
CA LEU A 27 -11.82 -21.63 0.20
C LEU A 27 -10.73 -21.98 1.22
N ALA A 28 -10.55 -23.29 1.46
CA ALA A 28 -9.62 -23.93 2.37
C ALA A 28 -8.55 -23.01 3.00
N ASP A 29 -8.62 -22.89 4.34
CA ASP A 29 -7.65 -22.20 5.19
C ASP A 29 -6.26 -22.87 5.11
N ASP A 30 -5.48 -22.55 4.08
CA ASP A 30 -4.04 -22.46 4.28
C ASP A 30 -3.79 -21.09 4.92
N LYS A 31 -3.63 -21.10 6.24
CA LYS A 31 -3.37 -19.90 7.05
C LYS A 31 -2.16 -19.10 6.57
N ASN A 32 -1.35 -19.64 5.66
CA ASN A 32 -0.16 -19.00 5.12
C ASN A 32 -0.11 -18.92 3.59
N ALA A 33 -1.17 -19.26 2.84
CA ALA A 33 -1.14 -19.20 1.36
C ALA A 33 -0.77 -17.79 0.83
N ALA A 34 -1.12 -16.76 1.59
CA ALA A 34 -0.80 -15.37 1.31
C ALA A 34 0.63 -14.94 1.68
N ALA A 35 1.30 -15.64 2.61
CA ALA A 35 2.60 -15.22 3.13
C ALA A 35 3.70 -15.13 2.07
N PRO A 36 3.89 -16.12 1.17
CA PRO A 36 4.93 -16.08 0.13
C PRO A 36 4.89 -14.83 -0.77
N LEU A 37 3.73 -14.19 -0.89
CA LEU A 37 3.57 -12.99 -1.70
C LEU A 37 4.28 -11.77 -1.06
N ILE A 38 4.31 -11.69 0.28
CA ILE A 38 4.99 -10.61 1.01
C ILE A 38 6.50 -10.67 0.73
N GLU A 39 7.08 -11.87 0.74
CA GLU A 39 8.49 -12.07 0.41
C GLU A 39 8.78 -11.73 -1.05
N LYS A 40 7.92 -12.16 -1.99
CA LYS A 40 8.08 -11.81 -3.40
C LYS A 40 7.98 -10.30 -3.62
N PHE A 41 7.09 -9.61 -2.92
CA PHE A 41 6.96 -8.16 -2.99
C PHE A 41 8.27 -7.47 -2.59
N ALA A 42 8.81 -7.78 -1.40
CA ALA A 42 10.09 -7.22 -0.95
C ALA A 42 11.27 -7.61 -1.87
N ALA A 43 11.31 -8.86 -2.33
CA ALA A 43 12.39 -9.37 -3.17
C ALA A 43 12.42 -8.73 -4.56
N THR A 44 11.27 -8.63 -5.24
CA THR A 44 11.18 -7.99 -6.57
C THR A 44 11.58 -6.52 -6.51
N LEU A 45 11.17 -5.82 -5.45
CA LEU A 45 11.57 -4.43 -5.21
C LEU A 45 13.06 -4.30 -4.92
N SER A 46 13.65 -5.15 -4.08
CA SER A 46 15.08 -5.10 -3.77
C SER A 46 15.98 -5.54 -4.93
N ALA A 47 15.43 -6.32 -5.87
CA ALA A 47 16.08 -6.75 -7.11
C ALA A 47 15.86 -5.77 -8.27
N HIS A 48 15.04 -4.72 -8.09
CA HIS A 48 14.66 -3.75 -9.11
C HIS A 48 14.00 -4.39 -10.36
N ASP A 49 13.35 -5.55 -10.18
CA ASP A 49 12.68 -6.27 -11.26
C ASP A 49 11.22 -5.80 -11.39
N LEU A 50 11.03 -4.76 -12.19
CA LEU A 50 9.71 -4.16 -12.44
C LEU A 50 8.76 -5.11 -13.17
N THR A 51 9.28 -6.05 -13.97
CA THR A 51 8.45 -7.04 -14.67
C THR A 51 7.90 -8.07 -13.70
N ALA A 52 8.76 -8.64 -12.84
CA ALA A 52 8.31 -9.56 -11.80
C ALA A 52 7.43 -8.85 -10.76
N PHE A 53 7.73 -7.61 -10.40
CA PHE A 53 6.88 -6.80 -9.54
C PHE A 53 5.48 -6.61 -10.14
N ALA A 54 5.39 -6.22 -11.41
CA ALA A 54 4.11 -6.06 -12.10
C ALA A 54 3.32 -7.38 -12.17
N ALA A 55 4.00 -8.52 -12.29
CA ALA A 55 3.38 -9.84 -12.32
C ALA A 55 2.74 -10.26 -10.98
N LEU A 56 3.03 -9.57 -9.88
CA LEU A 56 2.36 -9.82 -8.60
C LEU A 56 0.91 -9.34 -8.58
N PHE A 57 0.50 -8.46 -9.51
CA PHE A 57 -0.80 -7.81 -9.49
C PHE A 57 -1.74 -8.36 -10.57
N SER A 58 -3.00 -8.56 -10.20
CA SER A 58 -4.09 -8.81 -11.15
C SER A 58 -4.33 -7.61 -12.06
N ASP A 59 -4.83 -7.83 -13.26
CA ASP A 59 -5.22 -6.74 -14.18
C ASP A 59 -6.45 -5.96 -13.67
N ASN A 60 -7.28 -6.60 -12.83
CA ASN A 60 -8.42 -5.98 -12.15
C ASN A 60 -8.07 -5.45 -10.75
N TYR A 61 -6.78 -5.25 -10.47
CA TYR A 61 -6.26 -4.76 -9.20
C TYR A 61 -6.88 -3.41 -8.79
N VAL A 62 -7.31 -3.32 -7.53
CA VAL A 62 -7.81 -2.10 -6.91
C VAL A 62 -6.79 -1.56 -5.90
N ASN A 63 -6.44 -0.28 -6.02
CA ASN A 63 -5.54 0.38 -5.09
C ASN A 63 -6.29 1.41 -4.24
N HIS A 64 -6.26 1.26 -2.92
CA HIS A 64 -6.83 2.21 -1.96
C HIS A 64 -5.80 3.17 -1.38
N GLN A 65 -4.51 2.97 -1.67
CA GLN A 65 -3.48 3.92 -1.25
C GLN A 65 -3.64 5.22 -2.04
N LEU A 66 -4.20 6.23 -1.36
CA LEU A 66 -4.35 7.59 -1.85
C LEU A 66 -3.40 8.50 -1.09
N SER A 67 -2.60 9.27 -1.83
CA SER A 67 -1.74 10.31 -1.27
C SER A 67 -1.96 11.62 -2.00
N ALA A 68 -2.30 12.67 -1.27
CA ALA A 68 -2.36 14.02 -1.86
C ALA A 68 -0.99 14.51 -2.34
N ALA A 69 0.09 14.05 -1.69
CA ALA A 69 1.47 14.39 -2.07
C ALA A 69 1.97 13.60 -3.29
N ALA A 70 1.31 12.49 -3.63
CA ALA A 70 1.64 11.64 -4.77
C ALA A 70 0.34 11.07 -5.37
N PRO A 71 -0.45 11.90 -6.08
CA PRO A 71 -1.71 11.46 -6.65
C PRO A 71 -1.49 10.39 -7.73
N PRO A 72 -2.46 9.48 -7.94
CA PRO A 72 -2.37 8.48 -8.99
C PRO A 72 -2.16 9.13 -10.37
N PRO A 73 -1.32 8.54 -11.24
CA PRO A 73 -1.10 9.08 -12.57
C PRO A 73 -2.38 8.99 -13.41
N GLN A 74 -2.71 10.08 -14.11
CA GLN A 74 -3.86 10.11 -15.02
C GLN A 74 -3.67 9.17 -16.21
N GLY A 75 -4.78 8.59 -16.69
CA GLY A 75 -4.80 7.72 -17.87
C GLY A 75 -4.12 6.36 -17.69
N LYS A 76 -3.79 5.97 -16.44
CA LYS A 76 -3.20 4.67 -16.12
C LYS A 76 -4.16 3.84 -15.27
N SER A 77 -4.19 2.52 -15.48
CA SER A 77 -4.86 1.60 -14.56
C SER A 77 -4.19 1.62 -13.18
N PRO A 78 -4.86 1.17 -12.11
CA PRO A 78 -4.24 1.10 -10.78
C PRO A 78 -2.92 0.32 -10.76
N LYS A 79 -2.83 -0.78 -11.54
CA LYS A 79 -1.61 -1.60 -11.68
C LYS A 79 -0.50 -0.82 -12.35
N GLN A 80 -0.80 -0.16 -13.48
CA GLN A 80 0.16 0.71 -14.17
C GLN A 80 0.62 1.87 -13.28
N GLY A 81 -0.28 2.42 -12.45
CA GLY A 81 0.03 3.44 -11.49
C GLY A 81 1.01 2.97 -10.41
N GLN A 82 0.82 1.76 -9.89
CA GLN A 82 1.74 1.19 -8.90
C GLN A 82 3.15 0.96 -9.48
N VAL A 83 3.22 0.36 -10.67
CA VAL A 83 4.50 0.15 -11.36
C VAL A 83 5.20 1.48 -11.60
N ALA A 84 4.49 2.50 -12.12
CA ALA A 84 5.05 3.82 -12.35
C ALA A 84 5.57 4.50 -11.06
N GLY A 85 4.85 4.35 -9.94
CA GLY A 85 5.28 4.87 -8.65
C GLY A 85 6.58 4.22 -8.16
N ILE A 86 6.72 2.90 -8.31
CA ILE A 86 7.95 2.19 -8.00
C ILE A 86 9.08 2.57 -8.97
N THR A 87 8.80 2.69 -10.27
CA THR A 87 9.79 3.15 -11.26
C THR A 87 10.36 4.52 -10.89
N ALA A 88 9.51 5.47 -10.51
CA ALA A 88 9.96 6.79 -10.07
C ALA A 88 10.79 6.72 -8.77
N ARG A 89 10.42 5.85 -7.83
CA ARG A 89 11.17 5.66 -6.60
C ARG A 89 12.55 5.04 -6.84
N LEU A 90 12.66 4.05 -7.73
CA LEU A 90 13.94 3.48 -8.14
C LEU A 90 14.82 4.48 -8.90
N ALA A 91 14.23 5.37 -9.69
CA ALA A 91 14.99 6.45 -10.31
C ALA A 91 15.60 7.41 -9.27
N GLY A 92 14.86 7.72 -8.19
CA GLY A 92 15.34 8.56 -7.10
C GLY A 92 16.31 7.86 -6.13
N ILE A 93 16.14 6.54 -5.95
CA ILE A 93 16.88 5.70 -5.00
C ILE A 93 17.39 4.45 -5.76
N PRO A 94 18.46 4.56 -6.58
CA PRO A 94 18.89 3.48 -7.46
C PRO A 94 19.46 2.24 -6.76
N ASP A 95 19.78 2.34 -5.48
CA ASP A 95 20.27 1.27 -4.62
C ASP A 95 19.20 0.78 -3.62
N LEU A 96 17.92 1.09 -3.88
CA LEU A 96 16.81 0.80 -2.97
C LEU A 96 16.78 -0.67 -2.51
N LYS A 97 16.63 -0.85 -1.20
CA LYS A 97 16.35 -2.14 -0.55
C LYS A 97 15.09 -2.06 0.28
N VAL A 98 14.36 -3.17 0.30
CA VAL A 98 13.10 -3.34 1.01
C VAL A 98 13.19 -4.58 1.89
N GLU A 99 13.05 -4.38 3.18
CA GLU A 99 13.09 -5.42 4.19
C GLU A 99 11.72 -5.57 4.86
N ILE A 100 11.38 -6.79 5.27
CA ILE A 100 10.15 -7.06 6.02
C ILE A 100 10.47 -6.94 7.51
N GLU A 101 9.86 -5.98 8.18
CA GLU A 101 10.02 -5.76 9.62
C GLU A 101 9.06 -6.64 10.43
N ALA A 102 7.82 -6.72 9.98
CA ALA A 102 6.79 -7.57 10.57
C ALA A 102 5.81 -8.01 9.49
N LYS A 103 5.21 -9.19 9.64
CA LYS A 103 4.18 -9.68 8.71
C LYS A 103 3.15 -10.55 9.40
N VAL A 104 1.96 -10.59 8.81
CA VAL A 104 0.87 -11.49 9.18
C VAL A 104 0.15 -11.94 7.90
N ALA A 105 -0.28 -13.20 7.88
CA ALA A 105 -1.13 -13.75 6.84
C ALA A 105 -2.29 -14.50 7.50
N SER A 106 -3.47 -14.39 6.91
CA SER A 106 -4.66 -15.12 7.33
C SER A 106 -5.58 -15.33 6.13
N GLY A 107 -5.72 -16.58 5.70
CA GLY A 107 -6.47 -16.93 4.50
C GLY A 107 -5.91 -16.20 3.27
N ASN A 108 -6.76 -15.37 2.64
CA ASN A 108 -6.41 -14.61 1.45
C ASN A 108 -5.96 -13.16 1.71
N ILE A 109 -5.73 -12.80 2.97
CA ILE A 109 -5.21 -11.49 3.37
C ILE A 109 -3.77 -11.64 3.87
N ALA A 110 -2.89 -10.76 3.42
CA ALA A 110 -1.53 -10.57 3.92
C ALA A 110 -1.36 -9.12 4.37
N ALA A 111 -0.60 -8.87 5.42
CA ALA A 111 -0.17 -7.53 5.81
C ALA A 111 1.29 -7.54 6.26
N ALA A 112 2.01 -6.47 5.98
CA ALA A 112 3.40 -6.33 6.41
C ALA A 112 3.78 -4.88 6.70
N SER A 113 4.66 -4.71 7.67
CA SER A 113 5.50 -3.51 7.83
C SER A 113 6.78 -3.72 7.03
N PHE A 114 7.12 -2.77 6.17
CA PHE A 114 8.34 -2.77 5.38
C PHE A 114 9.25 -1.61 5.79
N VAL A 115 10.55 -1.88 5.78
CA VAL A 115 11.59 -0.86 5.88
C VAL A 115 12.23 -0.68 4.50
N TRP A 116 12.24 0.57 4.05
CA TRP A 116 12.83 0.98 2.78
C TRP A 116 14.11 1.75 3.08
N SER A 117 15.19 1.45 2.36
CA SER A 117 16.46 2.15 2.53
C SER A 117 17.23 2.29 1.21
N GLY A 118 18.08 3.31 1.13
CA GLY A 118 18.97 3.53 -0.01
C GLY A 118 19.53 4.95 0.01
N THR A 119 20.07 5.41 -1.12
CA THR A 119 20.71 6.70 -1.28
C THR A 119 19.97 7.54 -2.32
N HIS A 120 19.68 8.80 -1.97
CA HIS A 120 19.00 9.74 -2.86
C HIS A 120 19.95 10.24 -3.97
N ASN A 121 20.10 9.44 -5.02
CA ASN A 121 21.02 9.66 -6.14
C ASN A 121 20.33 10.00 -7.46
N GLY A 122 19.00 10.10 -7.47
CA GLY A 122 18.27 10.68 -8.59
C GLY A 122 17.12 11.58 -8.13
N PRO A 123 16.30 12.10 -9.05
CA PRO A 123 15.19 12.98 -8.70
C PRO A 123 14.11 12.22 -7.94
N LEU A 124 13.69 12.74 -6.78
CA LEU A 124 12.61 12.16 -5.98
C LEU A 124 11.70 13.26 -5.44
N SER A 125 10.39 13.13 -5.64
CA SER A 125 9.37 14.07 -5.13
C SER A 125 9.66 15.56 -5.47
N GLY A 126 10.23 15.83 -6.65
CA GLY A 126 10.58 17.18 -7.11
C GLY A 126 11.89 17.73 -6.53
N VAL A 127 12.64 16.92 -5.76
CA VAL A 127 13.93 17.28 -5.18
C VAL A 127 15.04 16.67 -6.03
N ALA A 128 16.06 17.48 -6.38
CA ALA A 128 17.28 17.04 -7.05
C ALA A 128 18.10 16.09 -6.15
N PRO A 129 18.92 15.18 -6.70
CA PRO A 129 19.69 14.23 -5.88
C PRO A 129 20.56 14.93 -4.84
N THR A 130 20.56 14.39 -3.61
CA THR A 130 21.25 15.01 -2.47
C THR A 130 22.42 14.16 -1.98
N GLY A 131 22.54 12.92 -2.44
CA GLY A 131 23.55 11.96 -1.96
C GLY A 131 23.33 11.48 -0.53
N ARG A 132 22.23 11.86 0.12
CA ARG A 132 21.91 11.45 1.50
C ARG A 132 21.33 10.04 1.51
N ALA A 133 21.65 9.30 2.57
CA ALA A 133 20.94 8.08 2.90
C ALA A 133 19.49 8.41 3.27
N LEU A 134 18.56 7.58 2.80
CA LEU A 134 17.16 7.59 3.15
C LEU A 134 16.80 6.29 3.86
N ARG A 135 15.98 6.39 4.90
CA ARG A 135 15.31 5.25 5.53
C ARG A 135 13.89 5.63 5.91
N PHE A 136 12.90 4.86 5.49
CA PHE A 136 11.50 5.11 5.80
C PHE A 136 10.71 3.80 5.87
N THR A 137 9.50 3.85 6.41
CA THR A 137 8.65 2.68 6.58
C THR A 137 7.36 2.78 5.77
N SER A 138 6.78 1.62 5.47
CA SER A 138 5.40 1.50 5.03
C SER A 138 4.70 0.35 5.75
N CYS A 139 3.37 0.45 5.85
CA CYS A 139 2.52 -0.67 6.19
C CYS A 139 1.56 -0.92 5.04
N ASP A 140 1.53 -2.15 4.54
CA ASP A 140 0.75 -2.53 3.37
C ASP A 140 -0.09 -3.77 3.71
N ILE A 141 -1.34 -3.78 3.24
CA ILE A 141 -2.30 -4.87 3.37
C ILE A 141 -2.71 -5.29 1.96
N PHE A 142 -2.63 -6.58 1.66
CA PHE A 142 -2.94 -7.17 0.37
C PHE A 142 -4.09 -8.16 0.51
N ARG A 143 -5.09 -8.04 -0.37
CA ARG A 143 -6.01 -9.14 -0.67
C ARG A 143 -5.50 -9.90 -1.88
N ILE A 144 -5.50 -11.21 -1.77
CA ILE A 144 -4.92 -12.13 -2.75
C ILE A 144 -6.02 -13.02 -3.31
N GLN A 145 -5.93 -13.31 -4.60
CA GLN A 145 -6.77 -14.30 -5.27
C GLN A 145 -5.97 -14.92 -6.40
N ASP A 146 -6.01 -16.24 -6.53
CA ASP A 146 -5.31 -16.99 -7.58
C ASP A 146 -3.79 -16.68 -7.63
N GLY A 147 -3.20 -16.42 -6.45
CA GLY A 147 -1.78 -16.08 -6.29
C GLY A 147 -1.40 -14.64 -6.65
N LEU A 148 -2.37 -13.78 -6.98
CA LEU A 148 -2.16 -12.38 -7.38
C LEU A 148 -2.76 -11.40 -6.37
N ILE A 149 -2.14 -10.23 -6.22
CA ILE A 149 -2.70 -9.07 -5.52
C ILE A 149 -3.88 -8.54 -6.34
N VAL A 150 -5.06 -8.63 -5.76
CA VAL A 150 -6.31 -8.10 -6.35
C VAL A 150 -6.75 -6.81 -5.68
N GLU A 151 -6.25 -6.53 -4.47
CA GLU A 151 -6.58 -5.30 -3.74
C GLU A 151 -5.49 -4.93 -2.74
N HIS A 152 -5.30 -3.64 -2.51
CA HIS A 152 -4.23 -3.12 -1.65
C HIS A 152 -4.64 -1.87 -0.88
N TRP A 153 -4.25 -1.83 0.40
CA TRP A 153 -4.26 -0.65 1.25
C TRP A 153 -2.84 -0.41 1.76
N GLY A 154 -2.36 0.82 1.74
CA GLY A 154 -0.99 1.12 2.16
C GLY A 154 -0.85 2.52 2.71
N MET A 155 0.12 2.68 3.61
CA MET A 155 0.58 3.97 4.12
C MET A 155 2.10 3.95 4.18
N GLY A 156 2.74 4.96 3.59
CA GLY A 156 4.18 5.18 3.70
C GLY A 156 4.50 6.48 4.43
N ASP A 157 5.65 6.53 5.10
CA ASP A 157 6.14 7.73 5.80
C ASP A 157 6.66 8.80 4.84
N ILE A 158 5.75 9.39 4.06
CA ILE A 158 6.08 10.44 3.08
C ILE A 158 6.61 11.69 3.79
N ALA A 159 6.08 12.02 4.97
CA ALA A 159 6.53 13.17 5.74
C ALA A 159 7.99 13.01 6.20
N GLY A 160 8.35 11.83 6.71
CA GLY A 160 9.72 11.51 7.09
C GLY A 160 10.68 11.48 5.91
N VAL A 161 10.26 11.00 4.74
CA VAL A 161 11.06 11.10 3.51
C VAL A 161 11.30 12.56 3.14
N LEU A 162 10.26 13.39 3.08
CA LEU A 162 10.39 14.80 2.73
C LEU A 162 11.26 15.59 3.72
N ALA A 163 11.24 15.23 5.00
CA ALA A 163 12.13 15.81 6.01
C ALA A 163 13.59 15.42 5.74
N GLN A 164 13.89 14.14 5.48
CA GLN A 164 15.24 13.67 5.13
C GLN A 164 15.76 14.29 3.81
N LEU A 165 14.87 14.61 2.87
CA LEU A 165 15.19 15.29 1.62
C LEU A 165 15.49 16.79 1.78
N LYS A 166 15.20 17.40 2.92
CA LYS A 166 15.43 18.83 3.18
C LYS A 166 16.47 19.12 4.25
N ALA A 167 16.91 18.09 4.97
CA ALA A 167 17.88 18.18 6.06
C ALA A 167 19.28 18.62 5.58
#